data_AF-A0A397STW6-F1
#
_entry.id   AF-A0A397STW6-F1
#
_cell.length_a   1.000
_cell.length_b   1.000
_cell.length_c   1.000
_cell.angle_alpha   90.00
_cell.angle_beta   90.00
_cell.angle_gamma   90.00
#
_symmetry.space_group_name_H-M   'P 1'
#
loop_
_entity.id
_entity.type
_entity.pdbx_description
1 polymer ?
#
loop_
_entity_poly.entity_id
_entity_poly.type
_entity_poly.pdbx_seq_one_letter_code
_entity_poly.pdbx_strand_id
1 'polypeptide(L)'
;MALTSTGEIEGPPGVNRIDNGFNIKKTTNPQQAWLNAWIKSRNIKLEESVSKLPNITNIREQILHTHCLLQDLKSKLDKLEEIRETANEDEWKSNIESLENFKKTLESNLSYLTDQKFIEKMKLKLSKIRRHQKWRTKHIKKLQSVRDERQRRRETLHKTIDEWRTEWIAKELALKREQARKEEAEKRVQEAEAKKSEHKELTKLLEKVKKLRDLRRERLKREGHFFPEEDDEFFNKIASLNDAMKVEEARLDQERNAAAEHKRNEAMDAGMKERERERDPVYEYWHQAEFDLDNLVLIRRQWDAYINETGSTGSSCIPPTFVDPSPPANYIWASCLTHE
;
A
#
# COMPACT_ATOMS: atom_id res chain seq x y z
N MET A 1 2.75 47.78 18.04
CA MET A 1 3.89 46.84 18.04
C MET A 1 3.52 45.70 17.09
N ALA A 2 3.96 45.79 15.84
CA ALA A 2 3.74 44.77 14.83
C ALA A 2 5.09 44.12 14.54
N LEU A 3 5.21 42.82 14.79
CA LEU A 3 6.37 42.04 14.40
C LEU A 3 5.97 41.10 13.27
N THR A 4 6.61 41.36 12.14
CA THR A 4 6.75 40.53 10.95
C THR A 4 7.51 39.24 11.28
N SER A 5 7.03 38.09 10.80
CA SER A 5 7.83 36.86 10.75
C SER A 5 7.67 36.24 9.36
N THR A 6 8.68 36.47 8.54
CA THR A 6 8.93 35.82 7.26
C THR A 6 9.45 34.40 7.51
N GLY A 7 8.61 33.40 7.23
CA GLY A 7 9.04 32.00 7.17
C GLY A 7 9.29 31.62 5.72
N GLU A 8 10.56 31.57 5.33
CA GLU A 8 11.02 31.03 4.06
C GLU A 8 10.75 29.51 4.03
N ILE A 9 10.00 29.05 3.04
CA ILE A 9 9.80 27.63 2.75
C ILE A 9 10.87 27.26 1.72
N GLU A 10 11.94 26.60 2.19
CA GLU A 10 12.96 26.03 1.33
C GLU A 10 12.37 24.91 0.45
N GLY A 11 12.33 25.15 -0.86
CA GLY A 11 11.99 24.16 -1.87
C GLY A 11 13.19 23.25 -2.21
N PRO A 12 12.95 22.09 -2.86
CA PRO A 12 13.96 21.06 -3.06
C PRO A 12 15.14 21.53 -3.93
N PRO A 13 16.36 21.01 -3.69
CA PRO A 13 17.57 21.49 -4.35
C PRO A 13 17.56 21.07 -5.82
N GLY A 14 17.69 22.05 -6.73
CA GLY A 14 17.94 21.77 -8.14
C GLY A 14 17.26 22.65 -9.18
N VAL A 15 16.58 23.73 -8.81
CA VAL A 15 16.01 24.68 -9.78
C VAL A 15 16.42 26.11 -9.42
N ASN A 16 17.66 26.47 -9.74
CA ASN A 16 18.07 27.87 -9.77
C ASN A 16 17.27 28.57 -10.88
N ARG A 17 16.31 29.38 -10.47
CA ARG A 17 15.59 30.30 -11.36
C ARG A 17 16.56 31.43 -11.69
N ILE A 18 17.30 31.28 -12.79
CA ILE A 18 18.12 32.36 -13.34
C ILE A 18 17.15 33.36 -13.96
N ASP A 19 16.87 34.41 -13.20
CA ASP A 19 16.31 35.64 -13.72
C ASP A 19 17.44 36.33 -14.51
N ASN A 20 17.29 36.44 -15.82
CA ASN A 20 18.17 37.24 -16.67
C ASN A 20 17.43 37.63 -17.93
N GLY A 21 16.96 38.88 -17.95
CA GLY A 21 16.69 39.59 -19.19
C GLY A 21 17.99 39.74 -19.97
N PHE A 22 18.20 38.90 -20.98
CA PHE A 22 19.27 39.11 -21.96
C PHE A 22 18.82 38.60 -23.34
N ASN A 23 18.59 39.59 -24.21
CA ASN A 23 18.78 39.59 -25.66
C ASN A 23 19.02 38.21 -26.31
N ILE A 24 17.97 37.65 -26.93
CA ILE A 24 17.99 36.36 -27.65
C ILE A 24 18.83 36.51 -28.93
N LYS A 25 20.16 36.50 -28.79
CA LYS A 25 21.03 36.11 -29.90
C LYS A 25 20.95 34.59 -29.98
N LYS A 26 20.53 34.08 -31.15
CA LYS A 26 20.44 32.66 -31.49
C LYS A 26 21.70 31.91 -31.04
N THR A 27 21.67 31.31 -29.86
CA THR A 27 22.76 30.48 -29.37
C THR A 27 22.75 29.21 -30.21
N THR A 28 23.87 28.96 -30.87
CA THR A 28 24.11 27.73 -31.64
C THR A 28 23.89 26.56 -30.68
N ASN A 29 22.95 25.67 -31.00
CA ASN A 29 22.59 24.54 -30.14
C ASN A 29 23.88 23.79 -29.72
N PRO A 30 24.15 23.60 -28.42
CA PRO A 30 25.39 22.95 -27.95
C PRO A 30 25.59 21.57 -28.58
N GLN A 31 24.51 20.87 -28.93
CA GLN A 31 24.55 19.60 -29.65
C GLN A 31 25.04 19.77 -31.10
N GLN A 32 24.68 20.86 -31.79
CA GLN A 32 25.18 21.18 -33.13
C GLN A 32 26.64 21.63 -33.09
N ALA A 33 27.05 22.38 -32.08
CA ALA A 33 28.44 22.80 -31.91
C ALA A 33 29.36 21.58 -31.67
N TRP A 34 28.95 20.65 -30.80
CA TRP A 34 29.65 19.39 -30.59
C TRP A 34 29.71 18.52 -31.86
N LEU A 35 28.58 18.36 -32.56
CA LEU A 35 28.51 17.57 -33.79
C LEU A 35 29.45 18.11 -34.87
N ASN A 36 29.51 19.43 -35.04
CA ASN A 36 30.38 20.07 -36.02
C ASN A 36 31.86 19.93 -35.67
N ALA A 37 32.22 20.00 -34.37
CA ALA A 37 33.59 19.77 -33.92
C ALA A 37 34.02 18.31 -34.14
N TRP A 38 33.11 17.37 -33.91
CA TRP A 38 33.34 15.93 -34.12
C TRP A 38 33.45 15.56 -35.62
N ILE A 39 32.64 16.17 -36.49
CA ILE A 39 32.73 15.97 -37.94
C ILE A 39 34.07 16.51 -38.47
N LYS A 40 34.49 17.69 -38.00
CA LYS A 40 35.78 18.30 -38.37
C LYS A 40 36.97 17.45 -37.93
N SER A 41 36.95 16.87 -36.73
CA SER A 41 38.06 16.05 -36.23
C SER A 41 38.23 14.72 -36.98
N ARG A 42 37.18 14.22 -37.64
CA ARG A 42 37.22 12.97 -38.43
C ARG A 42 37.33 13.18 -39.94
N ASN A 43 37.47 14.42 -40.41
CA ASN A 43 37.59 14.78 -41.82
C ASN A 43 36.48 14.18 -42.72
N ILE A 44 35.26 14.06 -42.18
CA ILE A 44 34.10 13.51 -42.90
C ILE A 44 33.52 14.63 -43.75
N LYS A 45 33.57 14.50 -45.08
CA LYS A 45 32.83 15.38 -45.99
C LYS A 45 31.33 15.14 -45.77
N LEU A 46 30.67 16.08 -45.09
CA LEU A 46 29.23 16.11 -44.99
C LEU A 46 28.70 16.42 -46.40
N GLU A 47 28.13 15.42 -47.09
CA GLU A 47 27.40 15.67 -48.33
C GLU A 47 26.37 16.78 -48.06
N GLU A 48 26.39 17.79 -48.93
CA GLU A 48 25.48 18.92 -48.87
C GLU A 48 24.04 18.42 -48.75
N SER A 49 23.31 19.07 -47.83
CA SER A 49 21.93 18.82 -47.45
C SER A 49 21.20 17.82 -48.33
N VAL A 50 20.95 16.61 -47.80
CA VAL A 50 20.00 15.67 -48.39
C VAL A 50 18.74 16.46 -48.75
N SER A 51 18.49 16.63 -50.06
CA SER A 51 17.31 17.33 -50.59
C SER A 51 16.10 16.99 -49.73
N LYS A 52 15.48 18.01 -49.12
CA LYS A 52 14.36 17.83 -48.19
C LYS A 52 13.35 16.90 -48.86
N LEU A 53 13.12 15.72 -48.26
CA LEU A 53 12.21 14.73 -48.81
C LEU A 53 10.85 15.39 -49.05
N PRO A 54 10.31 15.34 -50.29
CA PRO A 54 9.20 16.18 -50.68
C PRO A 54 7.97 15.91 -49.78
N ASN A 55 7.27 16.99 -49.42
CA ASN A 55 6.23 16.94 -48.39
C ASN A 55 5.03 16.10 -48.87
N ILE A 56 4.56 15.15 -48.06
CA ILE A 56 3.49 14.21 -48.48
C ILE A 56 2.20 14.96 -48.77
N THR A 57 1.89 16.02 -48.02
CA THR A 57 0.72 16.87 -48.29
C THR A 57 0.85 17.57 -49.63
N ASN A 58 1.99 18.22 -49.89
CA ASN A 58 2.23 18.95 -51.13
C ASN A 58 2.21 18.01 -52.35
N ILE A 59 2.75 16.78 -52.22
CA ILE A 59 2.70 15.78 -53.30
C ILE A 59 1.27 15.29 -53.51
N ARG A 60 0.52 15.07 -52.44
CA ARG A 60 -0.90 14.71 -52.53
C ARG A 60 -1.69 15.80 -53.26
N GLU A 61 -1.44 17.06 -52.93
CA GLU A 61 -2.03 18.22 -53.61
C GLU A 61 -1.62 18.28 -55.08
N GLN A 62 -0.35 18.03 -55.40
CA GLN A 62 0.14 17.97 -56.79
C GLN A 62 -0.53 16.84 -57.58
N ILE A 63 -0.67 15.64 -57.00
CA ILE A 63 -1.37 14.52 -57.65
C ILE A 63 -2.84 14.87 -57.91
N LEU A 64 -3.51 15.48 -56.93
CA LEU A 64 -4.89 15.93 -57.09
C LEU A 64 -5.01 17.01 -58.18
N HIS A 65 -4.09 17.97 -58.19
CA HIS A 65 -4.04 19.01 -59.22
C HIS A 65 -3.84 18.41 -60.61
N THR A 66 -2.92 17.45 -60.78
CA THR A 66 -2.74 16.75 -62.06
C THR A 66 -3.97 15.96 -62.49
N HIS A 67 -4.69 15.36 -61.53
CA HIS A 67 -5.94 14.68 -61.81
C HIS A 67 -7.03 15.66 -62.27
N CYS A 68 -7.15 16.83 -61.63
CA CYS A 68 -8.07 17.88 -62.09
C CYS A 68 -7.71 18.37 -63.50
N LEU A 69 -6.42 18.60 -63.79
CA LEU A 69 -5.97 19.00 -65.13
C LEU A 69 -6.28 17.94 -66.20
N LEU A 70 -6.17 16.65 -65.87
CA LEU A 70 -6.61 15.56 -66.78
C LEU A 70 -8.11 15.64 -67.06
N GLN A 71 -8.90 15.88 -66.02
CA GLN A 71 -10.35 15.98 -66.15
C GLN A 71 -10.76 17.20 -66.98
N ASP A 72 -10.10 18.35 -66.77
CA ASP A 72 -10.32 19.57 -67.54
C ASP A 72 -9.93 19.39 -69.01
N LEU A 73 -8.81 18.73 -69.30
CA LEU A 73 -8.38 18.41 -70.67
C LEU A 73 -9.40 17.51 -71.36
N LYS A 74 -9.92 16.50 -70.65
CA LYS A 74 -11.00 15.64 -71.16
C LYS A 74 -12.25 16.44 -71.51
N SER A 75 -12.73 17.29 -70.60
CA SER A 75 -13.90 18.14 -70.84
C SER A 75 -13.70 19.15 -71.97
N LYS A 76 -12.46 19.59 -72.22
CA LYS A 76 -12.14 20.46 -73.37
C LYS A 76 -12.11 19.69 -74.69
N LEU A 77 -11.64 18.44 -74.69
CA LEU A 77 -11.73 17.56 -75.85
C LEU A 77 -13.18 17.25 -76.21
N ASP A 78 -14.01 16.90 -75.22
CA ASP A 78 -15.45 16.63 -75.41
C ASP A 78 -16.16 17.85 -76.04
N LYS A 79 -15.86 19.06 -75.56
CA LYS A 79 -16.38 20.32 -76.14
C LYS A 79 -15.91 20.58 -77.57
N LEU A 80 -14.69 20.19 -77.90
CA LEU A 80 -14.17 20.35 -79.27
C LEU A 80 -14.75 19.34 -80.24
N GLU A 81 -15.12 18.15 -79.74
CA GLU A 81 -15.90 17.18 -80.51
C GLU A 81 -17.32 17.71 -80.80
N GLU A 82 -17.95 18.40 -79.84
CA GLU A 82 -19.29 19.00 -80.00
C GLU A 82 -19.33 20.18 -80.99
N ILE A 83 -18.31 21.05 -80.97
CA ILE A 83 -18.26 22.26 -81.83
C ILE A 83 -17.61 21.93 -83.20
N ARG A 84 -17.36 20.64 -83.48
CA ARG A 84 -16.57 20.21 -84.64
C ARG A 84 -17.14 20.69 -85.98
N GLU A 85 -18.47 20.76 -86.09
CA GLU A 85 -19.19 21.10 -87.32
C GLU A 85 -19.56 22.59 -87.41
N THR A 86 -19.37 23.37 -86.34
CA THR A 86 -19.88 24.74 -86.20
C THR A 86 -18.81 25.80 -85.93
N ALA A 87 -17.57 25.41 -85.60
CA ALA A 87 -16.51 26.35 -85.24
C ALA A 87 -15.81 27.01 -86.44
N ASN A 88 -15.44 28.29 -86.25
CA ASN A 88 -14.66 29.07 -87.18
C ASN A 88 -13.15 28.67 -87.16
N GLU A 89 -12.40 28.90 -88.23
CA GLU A 89 -11.01 28.43 -88.34
C GLU A 89 -10.07 29.04 -87.27
N ASP A 90 -10.32 30.29 -86.86
CA ASP A 90 -9.57 30.96 -85.80
C ASP A 90 -9.94 30.45 -84.39
N GLU A 91 -11.20 30.07 -84.18
CA GLU A 91 -11.67 29.46 -82.92
C GLU A 91 -11.05 28.05 -82.75
N TRP A 92 -10.94 27.30 -83.84
CA TRP A 92 -10.23 26.02 -83.87
C TRP A 92 -8.75 26.17 -83.50
N LYS A 93 -8.05 27.14 -84.11
CA LYS A 93 -6.62 27.40 -83.82
C LYS A 93 -6.40 27.78 -82.36
N SER A 94 -7.23 28.67 -81.80
CA SER A 94 -7.16 29.10 -80.40
C SER A 94 -7.40 27.95 -79.41
N ASN A 95 -8.37 27.07 -79.70
CA ASN A 95 -8.66 25.93 -78.86
C ASN A 95 -7.58 24.83 -78.91
N ILE A 96 -6.99 24.59 -80.08
CA ILE A 96 -5.85 23.67 -80.24
C ILE A 96 -4.63 24.19 -79.48
N GLU A 97 -4.33 25.49 -79.58
CA GLU A 97 -3.23 26.11 -78.83
C GLU A 97 -3.47 26.04 -77.32
N SER A 98 -4.71 26.26 -76.87
CA SER A 98 -5.10 26.04 -75.47
C SER A 98 -4.83 24.59 -75.05
N LEU A 99 -5.34 23.59 -75.79
CA LEU A 99 -5.12 22.18 -75.49
C LEU A 99 -3.64 21.79 -75.43
N GLU A 100 -2.83 22.30 -76.36
CA GLU A 100 -1.40 22.03 -76.39
C GLU A 100 -0.69 22.61 -75.15
N ASN A 101 -1.13 23.78 -74.67
CA ASN A 101 -0.63 24.37 -73.43
C ASN A 101 -1.07 23.56 -72.18
N PHE A 102 -2.31 23.05 -72.16
CA PHE A 102 -2.78 22.16 -71.08
C PHE A 102 -2.01 20.84 -71.07
N LYS A 103 -1.77 20.25 -72.25
CA LYS A 103 -0.97 19.03 -72.44
C LYS A 103 0.47 19.23 -71.97
N LYS A 104 1.14 20.32 -72.37
CA LYS A 104 2.50 20.64 -71.89
C LYS A 104 2.59 20.77 -70.37
N THR A 105 1.59 21.43 -69.77
CA THR A 105 1.50 21.58 -68.31
C THR A 105 1.32 20.22 -67.63
N LEU A 106 0.51 19.34 -68.21
CA LEU A 106 0.29 17.99 -67.73
C LEU A 106 1.56 17.13 -67.83
N GLU A 107 2.21 17.11 -68.99
CA GLU A 107 3.45 16.35 -69.24
C GLU A 107 4.56 16.79 -68.30
N SER A 108 4.68 18.10 -68.05
CA SER A 108 5.63 18.67 -67.09
C SER A 108 5.37 18.12 -65.68
N ASN A 109 4.12 18.14 -65.21
CA ASN A 109 3.79 17.61 -63.88
C ASN A 109 3.94 16.09 -63.78
N LEU A 110 3.58 15.34 -64.83
CA LEU A 110 3.67 13.89 -64.86
C LEU A 110 5.12 13.40 -64.92
N SER A 111 6.00 14.09 -65.65
CA SER A 111 7.42 13.72 -65.73
C SER A 111 8.11 13.71 -64.35
N TYR A 112 7.72 14.65 -63.48
CA TYR A 112 8.22 14.74 -62.12
C TYR A 112 7.61 13.68 -61.19
N LEU A 113 6.31 13.42 -61.30
CA LEU A 113 5.61 12.45 -60.46
C LEU A 113 5.89 10.99 -60.83
N THR A 114 6.23 10.73 -62.10
CA THR A 114 6.54 9.39 -62.61
C THR A 114 8.03 9.05 -62.55
N ASP A 115 8.91 9.98 -62.15
CA ASP A 115 10.32 9.68 -61.93
C ASP A 115 10.49 8.57 -60.89
N GLN A 116 11.16 7.48 -61.31
CA GLN A 116 11.40 6.30 -60.50
C GLN A 116 12.13 6.64 -59.18
N LYS A 117 13.11 7.55 -59.23
CA LYS A 117 13.86 7.97 -58.03
C LYS A 117 12.97 8.71 -57.03
N PHE A 118 12.06 9.53 -57.54
CA PHE A 118 11.06 10.23 -56.72
C PHE A 118 10.10 9.24 -56.05
N ILE A 119 9.58 8.27 -56.80
CA ILE A 119 8.68 7.22 -56.29
C ILE A 119 9.36 6.40 -55.17
N GLU A 120 10.61 6.00 -55.36
CA GLU A 120 11.37 5.26 -54.34
C GLU A 120 11.58 6.07 -53.06
N LYS A 121 11.98 7.35 -53.18
CA LYS A 121 12.07 8.27 -52.03
C LYS A 121 10.74 8.38 -51.28
N MET A 122 9.61 8.38 -52.00
CA MET A 122 8.29 8.43 -51.38
C MET A 122 7.86 7.14 -50.71
N LYS A 123 8.12 5.98 -51.32
CA LYS A 123 7.90 4.67 -50.68
C LYS A 123 8.67 4.55 -49.37
N LEU A 124 9.91 5.04 -49.33
CA LEU A 124 10.71 5.09 -48.10
C LEU A 124 10.09 5.99 -47.03
N LYS A 125 9.62 7.19 -47.41
CA LYS A 125 8.98 8.13 -46.47
C LYS A 125 7.70 7.56 -45.88
N LEU A 126 6.84 6.95 -46.69
CA LEU A 126 5.62 6.28 -46.24
C LEU A 126 5.94 5.10 -45.31
N SER A 127 6.97 4.31 -45.62
CA SER A 127 7.41 3.20 -44.77
C SER A 127 7.96 3.68 -43.42
N LYS A 128 8.66 4.82 -43.37
CA LYS A 128 9.10 5.45 -42.12
C LYS A 128 7.90 5.88 -41.27
N ILE A 129 6.88 6.49 -41.87
CA ILE A 129 5.67 6.94 -41.17
C ILE A 129 4.87 5.75 -40.63
N ARG A 130 4.65 4.71 -41.43
CA ARG A 130 3.96 3.49 -41.00
C ARG A 130 4.68 2.83 -39.82
N ARG A 131 6.02 2.76 -39.86
CA ARG A 131 6.83 2.26 -38.74
C ARG A 131 6.68 3.13 -37.50
N HIS A 132 6.74 4.46 -37.65
CA HIS A 132 6.58 5.39 -36.53
C HIS A 132 5.18 5.31 -35.90
N GLN A 133 4.10 5.18 -36.70
CA GLN A 133 2.75 4.95 -36.19
C GLN A 133 2.66 3.67 -35.36
N LYS A 134 3.17 2.55 -35.89
CA LYS A 134 3.22 1.27 -35.16
C LYS A 134 4.05 1.36 -33.87
N TRP A 135 5.16 2.09 -33.91
CA TRP A 135 5.96 2.34 -32.72
C TRP A 135 5.20 3.19 -31.70
N ARG A 136 4.55 4.27 -32.14
CA ARG A 136 3.78 5.18 -31.27
C ARG A 136 2.63 4.46 -30.58
N THR A 137 1.87 3.64 -31.29
CA THR A 137 0.78 2.85 -30.69
C THR A 137 1.29 1.86 -29.66
N LYS A 138 2.36 1.11 -29.97
CA LYS A 138 3.03 0.21 -29.01
C LYS A 138 3.57 0.96 -27.80
N HIS A 139 4.18 2.13 -28.00
CA HIS A 139 4.75 2.93 -26.95
C HIS A 139 3.68 3.50 -26.01
N ILE A 140 2.59 4.04 -26.57
CA ILE A 140 1.43 4.51 -25.79
C ILE A 140 0.84 3.36 -24.97
N LYS A 141 0.64 2.19 -25.59
CA LYS A 141 0.11 1.00 -24.89
C LYS A 141 1.04 0.57 -23.74
N LYS A 142 2.36 0.60 -23.93
CA LYS A 142 3.34 0.30 -22.88
C LYS A 142 3.30 1.33 -21.74
N LEU A 143 3.18 2.62 -22.06
CA LEU A 143 3.04 3.66 -21.04
C LEU A 143 1.74 3.51 -20.24
N GLN A 144 0.65 3.17 -20.92
CA GLN A 144 -0.63 2.91 -20.29
C GLN A 144 -0.56 1.69 -19.37
N SER A 145 0.00 0.56 -19.82
CA SER A 145 0.15 -0.61 -18.96
C SER A 145 1.00 -0.33 -17.71
N VAL A 146 2.04 0.51 -17.83
CA VAL A 146 2.85 0.94 -16.67
C VAL A 146 2.05 1.83 -15.72
N ARG A 147 1.20 2.73 -16.23
CA ARG A 147 0.31 3.56 -15.40
C ARG A 147 -0.73 2.71 -14.69
N ASP A 148 -1.37 1.79 -15.40
CA ASP A 148 -2.39 0.90 -14.84
C ASP A 148 -1.78 0.01 -13.76
N GLU A 149 -0.59 -0.52 -13.98
CA GLU A 149 0.13 -1.32 -12.98
C GLU A 149 0.49 -0.51 -11.73
N ARG A 150 0.96 0.74 -11.89
CA ARG A 150 1.19 1.64 -10.75
C ARG A 150 -0.10 1.95 -10.01
N GLN A 151 -1.21 2.10 -10.72
CA GLN A 151 -2.52 2.34 -10.12
C GLN A 151 -2.99 1.12 -9.31
N ARG A 152 -2.90 -0.09 -9.87
CA ARG A 152 -3.20 -1.33 -9.13
C ARG A 152 -2.37 -1.47 -7.87
N ARG A 153 -1.06 -1.19 -7.94
CA ARG A 153 -0.19 -1.21 -6.75
C ARG A 153 -0.61 -0.21 -5.68
N ARG A 154 -1.04 0.98 -6.08
CA ARG A 154 -1.61 1.95 -5.12
C ARG A 154 -2.89 1.42 -4.51
N GLU A 155 -3.79 0.86 -5.31
CA GLU A 155 -5.05 0.30 -4.83
C GLU A 155 -4.83 -0.87 -3.87
N THR A 156 -3.86 -1.76 -4.14
CA THR A 156 -3.50 -2.82 -3.19
C THR A 156 -2.94 -2.25 -1.90
N LEU A 157 -2.07 -1.23 -1.96
CA LEU A 157 -1.54 -0.57 -0.77
C LEU A 157 -2.65 0.11 0.04
N HIS A 158 -3.57 0.82 -0.63
CA HIS A 158 -4.72 1.44 0.04
C HIS A 158 -5.60 0.38 0.72
N LYS A 159 -5.89 -0.74 0.04
CA LYS A 159 -6.62 -1.85 0.67
C LYS A 159 -5.92 -2.38 1.91
N THR A 160 -4.61 -2.63 1.85
CA THR A 160 -3.86 -3.10 3.03
C THR A 160 -3.86 -2.08 4.17
N ILE A 161 -3.83 -0.78 3.85
CA ILE A 161 -3.92 0.29 4.86
C ILE A 161 -5.31 0.30 5.50
N ASP A 162 -6.36 0.14 4.70
CA ASP A 162 -7.73 0.13 5.18
C ASP A 162 -8.01 -1.12 6.03
N GLU A 163 -7.54 -2.29 5.60
CA GLU A 163 -7.56 -3.54 6.38
C GLU A 163 -6.89 -3.32 7.73
N TRP A 164 -5.65 -2.81 7.75
CA TRP A 164 -4.93 -2.54 8.99
C TRP A 164 -5.66 -1.54 9.90
N ARG A 165 -6.27 -0.49 9.33
CA ARG A 165 -7.11 0.45 10.10
C ARG A 165 -8.33 -0.20 10.69
N THR A 166 -9.03 -1.04 9.92
CA THR A 166 -10.22 -1.74 10.41
C THR A 166 -9.87 -2.73 11.52
N GLU A 167 -8.76 -3.46 11.39
CA GLU A 167 -8.25 -4.33 12.44
C GLU A 167 -7.89 -3.55 13.70
N TRP A 168 -7.22 -2.40 13.55
CA TRP A 168 -6.84 -1.57 14.68
C TRP A 168 -8.05 -1.01 15.42
N ILE A 169 -9.04 -0.49 14.68
CA ILE A 169 -10.32 -0.01 15.24
C ILE A 169 -11.05 -1.17 15.94
N ALA A 170 -11.08 -2.36 15.34
CA ALA A 170 -11.71 -3.53 15.93
C ALA A 170 -11.03 -3.95 17.24
N LYS A 171 -9.68 -3.94 17.28
CA LYS A 171 -8.90 -4.20 18.50
C LYS A 171 -9.18 -3.17 19.58
N GLU A 172 -9.18 -1.88 19.25
CA GLU A 172 -9.49 -0.81 20.21
C GLU A 172 -10.92 -0.95 20.76
N LEU A 173 -11.88 -1.27 19.89
CA LEU A 173 -13.27 -1.47 20.27
C LEU A 173 -13.46 -2.71 21.15
N ALA A 174 -12.75 -3.81 20.86
CA ALA A 174 -12.74 -5.00 21.71
C ALA A 174 -12.16 -4.70 23.10
N LEU A 175 -11.06 -3.94 23.16
CA LEU A 175 -10.45 -3.52 24.42
C LEU A 175 -11.39 -2.65 25.24
N LYS A 176 -12.08 -1.67 24.61
CA LYS A 176 -13.10 -0.86 25.28
C LYS A 176 -14.27 -1.70 25.80
N ARG A 177 -14.73 -2.70 25.04
CA ARG A 177 -15.77 -3.64 25.49
C ARG A 177 -15.30 -4.48 26.67
N GLU A 178 -14.06 -4.93 26.68
CA GLU A 178 -13.49 -5.68 27.81
C GLU A 178 -13.37 -4.80 29.06
N GLN A 179 -12.88 -3.57 28.92
CA GLN A 179 -12.84 -2.61 30.02
C GLN A 179 -14.22 -2.34 30.60
N ALA A 180 -15.23 -2.11 29.75
CA ALA A 180 -16.61 -1.94 30.20
C ALA A 180 -17.12 -3.17 30.98
N ARG A 181 -16.81 -4.39 30.52
CA ARG A 181 -17.15 -5.63 31.27
C ARG A 181 -16.45 -5.70 32.62
N LYS A 182 -15.18 -5.30 32.69
CA LYS A 182 -14.40 -5.25 33.94
C LYS A 182 -14.98 -4.22 34.92
N GLU A 183 -15.27 -3.01 34.45
CA GLU A 183 -15.91 -1.97 35.25
C GLU A 183 -17.30 -2.39 35.77
N GLU A 184 -18.10 -3.06 34.95
CA GLU A 184 -19.39 -3.62 35.39
C GLU A 184 -19.22 -4.72 36.44
N ALA A 185 -18.19 -5.56 36.32
CA ALA A 185 -17.88 -6.57 37.33
C ALA A 185 -17.42 -5.91 38.64
N GLU A 186 -16.55 -4.90 38.57
CA GLU A 186 -16.08 -4.15 39.73
C GLU A 186 -17.23 -3.43 40.45
N LYS A 187 -18.16 -2.81 39.71
CA LYS A 187 -19.37 -2.21 40.30
C LYS A 187 -20.21 -3.22 41.06
N ARG A 188 -20.43 -4.42 40.50
CA ARG A 188 -21.17 -5.49 41.19
C ARG A 188 -20.45 -5.94 42.48
N VAL A 189 -19.13 -6.04 42.45
CA VAL A 189 -18.33 -6.35 43.64
C VAL A 189 -18.46 -5.25 44.70
N GLN A 190 -18.34 -3.98 44.30
CA GLN A 190 -18.50 -2.83 45.21
C GLN A 190 -19.90 -2.81 45.86
N GLU A 191 -20.95 -3.08 45.10
CA GLU A 191 -22.33 -3.19 45.63
C GLU A 191 -22.47 -4.33 46.64
N ALA A 192 -21.87 -5.50 46.37
CA ALA A 192 -21.86 -6.63 47.30
C ALA A 192 -21.08 -6.31 48.58
N GLU A 193 -19.94 -5.62 48.47
CA GLU A 193 -19.15 -5.16 49.62
C GLU A 193 -19.90 -4.12 50.46
N ALA A 194 -20.60 -3.18 49.82
CA ALA A 194 -21.44 -2.20 50.51
C ALA A 194 -22.55 -2.89 51.31
N LYS A 195 -23.31 -3.80 50.68
CA LYS A 195 -24.35 -4.60 51.37
C LYS A 195 -23.79 -5.39 52.54
N LYS A 196 -22.60 -5.96 52.39
CA LYS A 196 -21.92 -6.68 53.48
C LYS A 196 -21.54 -5.75 54.63
N SER A 197 -21.06 -4.55 54.33
CA SER A 197 -20.72 -3.56 55.37
C SER A 197 -21.97 -3.11 56.13
N GLU A 198 -23.07 -2.84 55.44
CA GLU A 198 -24.37 -2.50 56.03
C GLU A 198 -24.86 -3.64 56.94
N HIS A 199 -24.76 -4.87 56.45
CA HIS A 199 -25.11 -6.06 57.20
C HIS A 199 -24.29 -6.17 58.51
N LYS A 200 -22.97 -5.94 58.45
CA LYS A 200 -22.11 -5.94 59.65
C LYS A 200 -22.50 -4.86 60.66
N GLU A 201 -22.87 -3.67 60.20
CA GLU A 201 -23.32 -2.59 61.09
C GLU A 201 -24.66 -2.93 61.77
N LEU A 202 -25.59 -3.55 61.04
CA LEU A 202 -26.84 -4.07 61.62
C LEU A 202 -26.57 -5.15 62.68
N THR A 203 -25.60 -6.06 62.47
CA THR A 203 -25.25 -7.11 63.43
C THR A 203 -24.74 -6.47 64.72
N LYS A 204 -23.83 -5.50 64.62
CA LYS A 204 -23.31 -4.74 65.76
C LYS A 204 -24.42 -4.00 66.51
N LEU A 205 -25.43 -3.49 65.80
CA LEU A 205 -26.57 -2.82 66.43
C LEU A 205 -27.42 -3.81 67.23
N LEU A 206 -27.73 -4.99 66.66
CA LEU A 206 -28.47 -6.04 67.38
C LEU A 206 -27.73 -6.49 68.64
N GLU A 207 -26.40 -6.65 68.58
CA GLU A 207 -25.59 -6.96 69.76
C GLU A 207 -25.68 -5.88 70.84
N LYS A 208 -25.65 -4.59 70.46
CA LYS A 208 -25.82 -3.47 71.40
C LYS A 208 -27.22 -3.48 72.02
N VAL A 209 -28.26 -3.73 71.23
CA VAL A 209 -29.65 -3.82 71.69
C VAL A 209 -29.84 -4.98 72.68
N LYS A 210 -29.22 -6.13 72.40
CA LYS A 210 -29.18 -7.28 73.31
C LYS A 210 -28.54 -6.89 74.65
N LYS A 211 -27.32 -6.33 74.62
CA LYS A 211 -26.59 -5.87 75.82
C LYS A 211 -27.38 -4.84 76.64
N LEU A 212 -28.07 -3.90 75.99
CA LEU A 212 -28.91 -2.92 76.68
C LEU A 212 -30.09 -3.57 77.42
N ARG A 213 -30.74 -4.57 76.81
CA ARG A 213 -31.81 -5.33 77.45
C ARG A 213 -31.28 -6.12 78.63
N ASP A 214 -30.13 -6.79 78.48
CA ASP A 214 -29.47 -7.54 79.55
C ASP A 214 -29.18 -6.63 80.76
N LEU A 215 -28.55 -5.47 80.54
CA LEU A 215 -28.26 -4.50 81.59
C LEU A 215 -29.51 -3.96 82.29
N ARG A 216 -30.62 -3.76 81.55
CA ARG A 216 -31.91 -3.36 82.14
C ARG A 216 -32.52 -4.47 82.99
N ARG A 217 -32.52 -5.72 82.50
CA ARG A 217 -32.98 -6.88 83.27
C ARG A 217 -32.14 -7.07 84.53
N GLU A 218 -30.82 -6.97 84.44
CA GLU A 218 -29.92 -7.06 85.60
C GLU A 218 -30.19 -5.95 86.63
N ARG A 219 -30.42 -4.71 86.19
CA ARG A 219 -30.80 -3.61 87.09
C ARG A 219 -32.09 -3.93 87.83
N LEU A 220 -33.13 -4.33 87.11
CA LEU A 220 -34.43 -4.68 87.69
C LEU A 220 -34.36 -5.89 88.62
N LYS A 221 -33.50 -6.87 88.32
CA LYS A 221 -33.19 -8.00 89.22
C LYS A 221 -32.56 -7.52 90.54
N ARG A 222 -31.64 -6.56 90.50
CA ARG A 222 -31.05 -5.95 91.71
C ARG A 222 -32.08 -5.15 92.53
N GLU A 223 -33.09 -4.59 91.88
CA GLU A 223 -34.22 -3.91 92.51
C GLU A 223 -35.29 -4.87 93.06
N GLY A 224 -35.13 -6.19 92.87
CA GLY A 224 -36.01 -7.23 93.41
C GLY A 224 -37.08 -7.75 92.45
N HIS A 225 -37.10 -7.32 91.19
CA HIS A 225 -38.01 -7.82 90.17
C HIS A 225 -37.52 -9.15 89.57
N PHE A 226 -38.40 -10.17 89.54
CA PHE A 226 -38.12 -11.47 88.92
C PHE A 226 -38.79 -11.58 87.55
N PHE A 227 -38.05 -12.10 86.57
CA PHE A 227 -38.55 -12.29 85.20
C PHE A 227 -38.74 -13.78 84.93
N PRO A 228 -39.94 -14.24 84.53
CA PRO A 228 -40.17 -15.61 84.06
C PRO A 228 -39.29 -15.95 82.84
N GLU A 229 -38.76 -17.17 82.77
CA GLU A 229 -37.95 -17.66 81.61
C GLU A 229 -38.78 -17.80 80.32
N GLU A 230 -40.12 -17.81 80.43
CA GLU A 230 -41.03 -17.99 79.29
C GLU A 230 -41.23 -16.69 78.48
N ASP A 231 -40.88 -15.51 79.01
CA ASP A 231 -41.01 -14.18 78.35
C ASP A 231 -39.74 -13.80 77.54
N ASP A 232 -39.08 -14.80 76.94
CA ASP A 232 -37.85 -14.64 76.16
C ASP A 232 -38.10 -14.45 74.66
N GLU A 233 -39.34 -14.17 74.23
CA GLU A 233 -39.69 -13.86 72.83
C GLU A 233 -38.75 -12.82 72.19
N PHE A 234 -38.32 -11.82 72.96
CA PHE A 234 -37.35 -10.83 72.51
C PHE A 234 -35.98 -11.45 72.18
N PHE A 235 -35.47 -12.32 73.05
CA PHE A 235 -34.17 -12.97 72.81
C PHE A 235 -34.27 -14.04 71.73
N ASN A 236 -35.39 -14.76 71.64
CA ASN A 236 -35.67 -15.69 70.54
C ASN A 236 -35.73 -14.95 69.21
N LYS A 237 -36.37 -13.77 69.17
CA LYS A 237 -36.41 -12.91 67.97
C LYS A 237 -35.05 -12.34 67.63
N ILE A 238 -34.27 -11.88 68.61
CA ILE A 238 -32.88 -11.44 68.38
C ILE A 238 -31.98 -12.58 67.94
N ALA A 239 -32.11 -13.78 68.52
CA ALA A 239 -31.36 -14.96 68.14
C ALA A 239 -31.68 -15.37 66.70
N SER A 240 -32.97 -15.45 66.36
CA SER A 240 -33.43 -15.72 64.99
C SER A 240 -32.93 -14.67 64.00
N LEU A 241 -32.98 -13.37 64.34
CA LEU A 241 -32.43 -12.31 63.51
C LEU A 241 -30.91 -12.44 63.37
N ASN A 242 -30.19 -12.72 64.45
CA ASN A 242 -28.74 -12.87 64.43
C ASN A 242 -28.30 -14.12 63.63
N ASP A 243 -29.07 -15.21 63.69
CA ASP A 243 -28.82 -16.42 62.92
C ASP A 243 -29.12 -16.20 61.44
N ALA A 244 -30.23 -15.53 61.12
CA ALA A 244 -30.53 -15.09 59.74
C ALA A 244 -29.42 -14.18 59.19
N MET A 245 -28.88 -13.29 60.02
CA MET A 245 -27.76 -12.43 59.67
C MET A 245 -26.47 -13.23 59.45
N LYS A 246 -26.12 -14.17 60.33
CA LYS A 246 -24.94 -15.02 60.13
C LYS A 246 -25.00 -15.85 58.85
N VAL A 247 -26.18 -16.36 58.49
CA VAL A 247 -26.39 -17.08 57.23
C VAL A 247 -26.11 -16.17 56.04
N GLU A 248 -26.61 -14.93 56.08
CA GLU A 248 -26.39 -13.97 54.99
C GLU A 248 -24.94 -13.47 54.92
N GLU A 249 -24.27 -13.28 56.05
CA GLU A 249 -22.83 -12.97 56.10
C GLU A 249 -21.99 -14.13 55.54
N ALA A 250 -22.31 -15.37 55.88
CA ALA A 250 -21.64 -16.56 55.34
C ALA A 250 -21.85 -16.69 53.82
N ARG A 251 -23.05 -16.35 53.32
CA ARG A 251 -23.33 -16.31 51.88
C ARG A 251 -22.48 -15.26 51.17
N LEU A 252 -22.37 -14.06 51.73
CA LEU A 252 -21.54 -12.98 51.19
C LEU A 252 -20.03 -13.28 51.30
N ASP A 253 -19.58 -14.02 52.31
CA ASP A 253 -18.21 -14.52 52.42
C ASP A 253 -17.90 -15.58 51.36
N GLN A 254 -18.82 -16.51 51.10
CA GLN A 254 -18.68 -17.49 50.02
C GLN A 254 -18.61 -16.81 48.65
N GLU A 255 -19.48 -15.83 48.39
CA GLU A 255 -19.49 -15.06 47.14
C GLU A 255 -18.18 -14.28 46.95
N ARG A 256 -17.64 -13.67 48.02
CA ARG A 256 -16.33 -13.00 48.00
C ARG A 256 -15.18 -13.98 47.74
N ASN A 257 -15.18 -15.14 48.41
CA ASN A 257 -14.14 -16.14 48.22
C ASN A 257 -14.15 -16.71 46.80
N ALA A 258 -15.34 -16.96 46.24
CA ALA A 258 -15.51 -17.36 44.85
C ALA A 258 -15.03 -16.27 43.87
N ALA A 259 -15.31 -14.99 44.15
CA ALA A 259 -14.80 -13.88 43.34
C ALA A 259 -13.26 -13.74 43.44
N ALA A 260 -12.68 -13.97 44.61
CA ALA A 260 -11.24 -13.96 44.82
C ALA A 260 -10.55 -15.14 44.09
N GLU A 261 -11.15 -16.33 44.12
CA GLU A 261 -10.69 -17.48 43.35
C GLU A 261 -10.81 -17.25 41.84
N HIS A 262 -11.91 -16.66 41.36
CA HIS A 262 -12.06 -16.29 39.95
C HIS A 262 -10.96 -15.31 39.52
N LYS A 263 -10.70 -14.26 40.31
CA LYS A 263 -9.63 -13.29 40.03
C LYS A 263 -8.24 -13.93 40.06
N ARG A 264 -8.02 -14.90 40.95
CA ARG A 264 -6.77 -15.68 41.02
C ARG A 264 -6.59 -16.56 39.78
N ASN A 265 -7.64 -17.23 39.33
CA ASN A 265 -7.62 -18.06 38.13
C ASN A 265 -7.40 -17.20 36.88
N GLU A 266 -8.03 -16.03 36.79
CA GLU A 266 -7.83 -15.07 35.70
C GLU A 266 -6.40 -14.51 35.68
N ALA A 267 -5.81 -14.22 36.84
CA ALA A 267 -4.40 -13.82 36.93
C ALA A 267 -3.42 -14.94 36.54
N MET A 268 -3.75 -16.19 36.88
CA MET A 268 -2.96 -17.35 36.49
C MET A 268 -3.03 -17.59 34.97
N ASP A 269 -4.21 -17.48 34.37
CA ASP A 269 -4.43 -17.57 32.90
C ASP A 269 -3.70 -16.43 32.16
N ALA A 270 -3.77 -15.21 32.69
CA ALA A 270 -3.03 -14.08 32.13
C ALA A 270 -1.51 -14.31 32.15
N GLY A 271 -0.97 -14.82 33.27
CA GLY A 271 0.45 -15.16 33.38
C GLY A 271 0.88 -16.39 32.57
N MET A 272 -0.06 -17.27 32.21
CA MET A 272 0.19 -18.37 31.28
C MET A 272 0.28 -17.85 29.84
N LYS A 273 -0.68 -17.02 29.42
CA LYS A 273 -0.68 -16.34 28.10
C LYS A 273 0.50 -15.40 27.90
N GLU A 274 0.99 -14.79 28.97
CA GLU A 274 2.21 -13.96 28.92
C GLU A 274 3.45 -14.82 28.72
N ARG A 275 3.58 -15.93 29.45
CA ARG A 275 4.65 -16.92 29.21
C ARG A 275 4.60 -17.53 27.82
N GLU A 276 3.41 -17.81 27.27
CA GLU A 276 3.24 -18.26 25.89
C GLU A 276 3.66 -17.18 24.87
N ARG A 277 3.39 -15.91 25.15
CA ARG A 277 3.85 -14.79 24.30
C ARG A 277 5.36 -14.57 24.37
N GLU A 278 5.98 -14.87 25.51
CA GLU A 278 7.44 -14.82 25.70
C GLU A 278 8.17 -16.04 25.12
N ARG A 279 7.48 -17.12 24.77
CA ARG A 279 8.09 -18.23 24.03
C ARG A 279 8.33 -17.83 22.60
N ASP A 280 9.57 -17.41 22.32
CA ASP A 280 10.07 -17.24 20.96
C ASP A 280 10.04 -18.60 20.22
N PRO A 281 9.29 -18.74 19.11
CA PRO A 281 9.26 -19.97 18.32
C PRO A 281 10.64 -20.42 17.85
N VAL A 282 11.57 -19.48 17.67
CA VAL A 282 12.97 -19.78 17.32
C VAL A 282 13.67 -20.45 18.50
N TYR A 283 13.43 -19.97 19.72
CA TYR A 283 14.01 -20.55 20.93
C TYR A 283 13.47 -21.96 21.19
N GLU A 284 12.16 -22.19 21.01
CA GLU A 284 11.57 -23.54 21.12
C GLU A 284 12.14 -24.52 20.09
N TYR A 285 12.36 -24.06 18.85
CA TYR A 285 12.92 -24.88 17.79
C TYR A 285 14.34 -25.39 18.07
N TRP A 286 15.16 -24.62 18.79
CA TRP A 286 16.52 -25.05 19.16
C TRP A 286 16.55 -25.86 20.47
N HIS A 287 15.67 -25.54 21.43
CA HIS A 287 15.61 -26.26 22.70
C HIS A 287 14.91 -27.63 22.64
N GLN A 288 14.01 -27.87 21.67
CA GLN A 288 13.32 -29.16 21.54
C GLN A 288 14.28 -30.36 21.35
N ALA A 289 15.47 -30.13 20.79
CA ALA A 289 16.51 -31.16 20.62
C ALA A 289 17.13 -31.63 21.94
N GLU A 290 17.06 -30.82 22.99
CA GLU A 290 17.64 -31.16 24.30
C GLU A 290 16.75 -32.13 25.09
N PHE A 291 15.46 -32.15 24.80
CA PHE A 291 14.45 -32.90 25.57
C PHE A 291 13.85 -34.09 24.82
N ASP A 292 14.05 -34.18 23.50
CA ASP A 292 13.50 -35.25 22.68
C ASP A 292 14.49 -35.71 21.60
N LEU A 293 14.84 -37.00 21.64
CA LEU A 293 15.77 -37.64 20.71
C LEU A 293 15.23 -37.63 19.28
N ASP A 294 13.92 -37.75 19.09
CA ASP A 294 13.33 -37.74 17.75
C ASP A 294 13.44 -36.35 17.10
N ASN A 295 13.27 -35.29 17.89
CA ASN A 295 13.48 -33.91 17.43
C ASN A 295 14.96 -33.62 17.15
N LEU A 296 15.88 -34.14 17.97
CA LEU A 296 17.32 -34.05 17.70
C LEU A 296 17.67 -34.71 16.35
N VAL A 297 17.14 -35.92 16.09
CA VAL A 297 17.36 -36.64 14.82
C VAL A 297 16.74 -35.87 13.65
N LEU A 298 15.56 -35.28 13.82
CA LEU A 298 14.90 -34.47 12.79
C LEU A 298 15.72 -33.23 12.44
N ILE A 299 16.14 -32.45 13.44
CA ILE A 299 17.00 -31.28 13.24
C ILE A 299 18.30 -31.71 12.56
N ARG A 300 18.92 -32.80 13.02
CA ARG A 300 20.16 -33.31 12.41
C ARG A 300 19.98 -33.64 10.93
N ARG A 301 18.90 -34.33 10.56
CA ARG A 301 18.59 -34.67 9.14
C ARG A 301 18.40 -33.41 8.29
N GLN A 302 17.78 -32.37 8.84
CA GLN A 302 17.62 -31.09 8.15
C GLN A 302 18.97 -30.42 7.90
N TRP A 303 19.90 -30.49 8.86
CA TRP A 303 21.27 -30.00 8.70
C TRP A 303 22.08 -30.84 7.71
N ASP A 304 21.95 -32.17 7.74
CA ASP A 304 22.65 -33.07 6.82
C ASP A 304 22.30 -32.79 5.34
N ALA A 305 21.11 -32.24 5.06
CA ALA A 305 20.72 -31.79 3.72
C ALA A 305 21.62 -30.68 3.14
N TYR A 306 22.34 -29.93 4.01
CA TYR A 306 23.27 -28.87 3.62
C TYR A 306 24.75 -29.31 3.63
N ILE A 307 25.05 -30.50 4.13
CA ILE A 307 26.43 -31.03 4.23
C ILE A 307 26.78 -31.89 3.01
N ASN A 308 25.79 -32.43 2.30
CA ASN A 308 26.00 -33.29 1.13
C ASN A 308 26.54 -32.51 -0.09
N GLU A 309 27.47 -33.14 -0.83
CA GLU A 309 28.07 -32.59 -2.05
C GLU A 309 27.03 -32.12 -3.07
N THR A 310 27.37 -31.03 -3.78
CA THR A 310 26.51 -30.40 -4.78
C THR A 310 26.20 -31.39 -5.91
N GLY A 311 24.98 -31.90 -5.94
CA GLY A 311 24.50 -32.81 -7.00
C GLY A 311 23.86 -34.12 -6.52
N SER A 312 23.90 -34.45 -5.23
CA SER A 312 23.15 -35.60 -4.69
C SER A 312 21.65 -35.27 -4.54
N THR A 313 20.79 -36.26 -4.83
CA THR A 313 19.33 -36.12 -4.74
C THR A 313 18.91 -35.85 -3.28
N GLY A 314 18.52 -34.61 -2.98
CA GLY A 314 18.21 -34.14 -1.62
C GLY A 314 19.24 -33.18 -1.02
N SER A 315 20.34 -32.87 -1.72
CA SER A 315 21.29 -31.80 -1.34
C SER A 315 20.72 -30.43 -1.70
N SER A 316 20.73 -29.51 -0.73
CA SER A 316 20.50 -28.08 -0.98
C SER A 316 21.76 -27.30 -0.64
N CYS A 317 22.20 -26.39 -1.53
CA CYS A 317 23.36 -25.56 -1.27
C CYS A 317 23.21 -24.79 0.04
N ILE A 318 24.29 -24.68 0.82
CA ILE A 318 24.36 -23.76 1.97
C ILE A 318 23.89 -22.39 1.51
N PRO A 319 22.95 -21.74 2.24
CA PRO A 319 22.47 -20.42 1.87
C PRO A 319 23.65 -19.46 1.59
N PRO A 320 23.60 -18.66 0.51
CA PRO A 320 24.70 -17.75 0.16
C PRO A 320 25.06 -16.75 1.27
N THR A 321 24.14 -16.53 2.21
CA THR A 321 24.29 -15.68 3.39
C THR A 321 24.59 -16.52 4.63
N PHE A 322 25.59 -17.40 4.55
CA PHE A 322 26.12 -18.06 5.74
C PHE A 322 26.63 -16.99 6.70
N VAL A 323 26.04 -16.91 7.88
CA VAL A 323 26.43 -15.94 8.91
C VAL A 323 27.62 -16.55 9.62
N ASP A 324 28.75 -15.86 9.62
CA ASP A 324 29.90 -16.28 10.42
C ASP A 324 29.46 -16.35 11.89
N PRO A 325 29.64 -17.50 12.56
CA PRO A 325 29.27 -17.61 13.96
C PRO A 325 30.09 -16.58 14.75
N SER A 326 29.43 -15.92 15.71
CA SER A 326 30.13 -15.07 16.66
C SER A 326 31.22 -15.89 17.39
N PRO A 327 32.31 -15.26 17.86
CA PRO A 327 33.35 -15.93 18.64
C PRO A 327 32.74 -16.82 19.75
N PRO A 328 33.40 -17.93 20.13
CA PRO A 328 32.80 -18.99 20.92
C PRO A 328 32.12 -18.44 22.17
N ALA A 329 30.82 -18.70 22.27
CA ALA A 329 29.97 -18.18 23.35
C ALA A 329 30.32 -18.72 24.75
N ASN A 330 31.14 -19.78 24.82
CA ASN A 330 31.57 -20.43 26.06
C ASN A 330 33.02 -20.95 25.93
N TYR A 331 33.76 -20.92 27.04
CA TYR A 331 35.15 -21.35 27.18
C TYR A 331 35.42 -22.77 26.65
N ILE A 332 34.44 -23.68 26.75
CA ILE A 332 34.56 -25.06 26.26
C ILE A 332 34.76 -25.06 24.73
N TRP A 333 33.95 -24.30 23.98
CA TRP A 333 34.10 -24.18 22.53
C TRP A 333 35.39 -23.47 22.13
N ALA A 334 35.83 -22.49 22.92
CA ALA A 334 37.11 -21.82 22.70
C ALA A 334 38.30 -22.79 22.80
N SER A 335 38.23 -23.78 23.70
CA SER A 335 39.30 -24.78 23.86
C SER A 335 39.43 -25.76 22.69
N CYS A 336 38.38 -25.95 21.90
CA CYS A 336 38.41 -26.84 20.72
C CYS A 336 39.04 -26.18 19.49
N LEU A 337 39.19 -24.85 19.48
CA LEU A 337 39.73 -24.09 18.34
C LEU A 337 41.26 -23.90 18.40
N THR A 338 41.91 -24.32 19.48
CA THR A 338 43.35 -24.11 19.72
C THR A 338 44.24 -25.27 19.28
N HIS A 339 43.75 -26.17 18.42
CA HIS A 339 44.57 -27.25 17.85
C HIS A 339 44.75 -27.05 16.34
N GLU A 340 45.80 -26.31 15.98
CA GLU A 340 46.50 -26.43 14.69
C GLU A 340 47.77 -27.26 14.86
#